data_AF-A0A1M4M4X2-F1
#
_entry.id   AF-A0A1M4M4X2-F1
#
_cell.length_a   1.000
_cell.length_b   1.000
_cell.length_c   1.000
_cell.angle_alpha   90.00
_cell.angle_beta   90.00
_cell.angle_gamma   90.00
#
_symmetry.space_group_name_H-M   'P 1'
#
loop_
_entity.id
_entity.type
_entity.pdbx_description
1 polymer ?
#
loop_
_entity_poly.entity_id
_entity_poly.type
_entity_poly.pdbx_seq_one_letter_code
_entity_poly.pdbx_strand_id
1 'polypeptide(L)' 'MRTLNSYIAKSIIRYLNGDYGEYRSLKNKALEIHKEEQYQRRCILTIGETIPSSTKKKIYKMVN' A
#
# COMPACT_ATOMS: atom_id res chain seq x y z
N MET A 1 -7.30 13.74 3.02
CA MET A 1 -7.07 12.42 2.38
C MET A 1 -8.00 11.41 3.02
N ARG A 2 -8.95 10.79 2.30
CA ARG A 2 -9.85 9.77 2.87
C ARG A 2 -9.10 8.44 2.92
N THR A 3 -8.95 7.84 4.10
CA THR A 3 -8.15 6.64 4.37
C THR A 3 -8.90 5.36 3.97
N LEU A 4 -8.18 4.25 3.73
CA LEU A 4 -8.73 2.91 3.41
C LEU A 4 -9.93 2.54 4.30
N ASN A 5 -9.78 2.73 5.62
CA ASN A 5 -10.82 2.44 6.61
C ASN A 5 -12.12 3.23 6.38
N SER A 6 -12.01 4.48 5.88
CA SER A 6 -13.19 5.29 5.55
C SER A 6 -13.99 4.69 4.40
N TYR A 7 -13.33 4.18 3.36
CA TYR A 7 -14.00 3.52 2.25
C TYR A 7 -14.64 2.19 2.67
N ILE A 8 -13.98 1.42 3.52
CA ILE A 8 -14.52 0.17 4.08
C ILE A 8 -15.79 0.47 4.88
N ALA A 9 -15.73 1.39 5.86
CA ALA A 9 -16.87 1.75 6.70
C ALA A 9 -18.07 2.23 5.87
N LYS A 10 -17.83 3.10 4.87
CA LYS A 10 -18.88 3.58 3.98
C LYS A 10 -19.48 2.47 3.12
N SER A 11 -18.66 1.55 2.60
CA SER A 11 -19.17 0.44 1.80
C SER A 11 -20.10 -0.47 2.61
N ILE A 12 -19.77 -0.73 3.88
CA ILE A 12 -20.61 -1.52 4.78
C ILE A 12 -21.95 -0.83 5.01
N ILE A 13 -21.93 0.48 5.32
CA ILE A 13 -23.16 1.28 5.51
C ILE A 13 -24.04 1.23 4.24
N ARG A 14 -23.47 1.40 3.04
CA ARG A 14 -24.24 1.36 1.79
C ARG A 14 -24.84 -0.02 1.53
N TYR A 15 -24.11 -1.09 1.81
CA TYR A 15 -24.64 -2.45 1.70
C TYR A 15 -25.83 -2.68 2.63
N LEU A 16 -25.71 -2.26 3.90
CA LEU A 16 -26.79 -2.37 4.89
C LEU A 16 -28.02 -1.55 4.50
N ASN A 17 -27.82 -0.42 3.82
CA ASN A 17 -28.90 0.41 3.30
C ASN A 17 -29.48 -0.08 1.95
N GLY A 18 -29.01 -1.23 1.43
CA GLY A 18 -29.47 -1.79 0.15
C GLY A 18 -28.94 -1.06 -1.09
N ASP A 19 -28.04 -0.08 -0.92
CA ASP A 19 -27.39 0.61 -2.04
C ASP A 19 -26.18 -0.19 -2.53
N TYR A 20 -26.47 -1.23 -3.30
CA TYR A 20 -25.46 -2.12 -3.85
C TYR A 20 -24.61 -1.48 -4.96
N GLY A 21 -25.09 -0.39 -5.56
CA GLY A 21 -24.35 0.37 -6.56
C GLY A 21 -23.19 1.12 -5.90
N GLU A 22 -23.51 1.92 -4.88
CA GLU A 22 -22.50 2.69 -4.15
C GLU A 22 -21.58 1.77 -3.32
N TYR A 23 -22.12 0.68 -2.76
CA TYR A 23 -21.32 -0.38 -2.12
C TYR A 23 -20.20 -0.88 -3.05
N ARG A 24 -20.53 -1.27 -4.29
CA ARG A 24 -19.54 -1.80 -5.24
C ARG A 24 -18.46 -0.78 -5.57
N SER A 25 -18.85 0.48 -5.79
CA SER A 25 -17.91 1.56 -6.06
C SER A 25 -16.93 1.79 -4.91
N LEU A 26 -17.45 1.86 -3.68
CA LEU A 26 -16.64 2.09 -2.48
C LEU A 26 -15.72 0.90 -2.16
N LYS A 27 -16.23 -0.33 -2.32
CA LYS A 27 -15.45 -1.56 -2.15
C LYS A 27 -14.28 -1.61 -3.12
N ASN A 28 -14.50 -1.28 -4.40
CA ASN A 28 -13.45 -1.31 -5.41
C ASN A 28 -12.35 -0.28 -5.11
N LYS A 29 -12.72 0.92 -4.66
CA LYS A 29 -11.74 1.94 -4.21
C LYS A 29 -10.93 1.48 -3.00
N ALA A 30 -11.57 0.84 -2.02
CA ALA A 30 -10.85 0.28 -0.88
C ALA A 30 -9.83 -0.78 -1.32
N LEU A 31 -10.21 -1.67 -2.25
CA LEU A 31 -9.32 -2.70 -2.79
C LEU A 31 -8.15 -2.11 -3.59
N GLU A 32 -8.39 -1.06 -4.37
CA GLU A 32 -7.35 -0.36 -5.13
C GLU A 32 -6.30 0.24 -4.19
N ILE A 33 -6.73 1.00 -3.18
CA ILE A 33 -5.84 1.59 -2.18
C ILE A 33 -5.05 0.49 -1.45
N HIS A 34 -5.72 -0.60 -1.04
CA HIS A 34 -5.04 -1.70 -0.38
C HIS A 34 -3.96 -2.34 -1.27
N LYS A 35 -4.27 -2.58 -2.55
CA LYS A 35 -3.30 -3.13 -3.50
C LYS A 35 -2.11 -2.20 -3.70
N GLU A 36 -2.35 -0.90 -3.79
CA GLU A 36 -1.29 0.10 -3.90
C GLU A 36 -0.41 0.13 -2.65
N GLU A 37 -0.99 0.13 -1.46
CA GLU A 37 -0.24 0.04 -0.19
C GLU A 37 0.59 -1.25 -0.11
N GLN A 38 0.03 -2.39 -0.52
CA GLN A 38 0.75 -3.66 -0.56
C GLN A 38 1.87 -3.66 -1.61
N TYR A 39 1.62 -3.08 -2.78
CA TYR A 39 2.63 -2.91 -3.82
C TYR A 39 3.79 -2.04 -3.31
N GLN A 40 3.50 -0.88 -2.73
CA GLN A 40 4.51 -0.01 -2.14
C GLN A 40 5.31 -0.74 -1.05
N ARG A 41 4.65 -1.47 -0.14
CA ARG A 41 5.36 -2.27 0.89
C ARG A 41 6.26 -3.35 0.30
N ARG A 42 5.87 -3.98 -0.80
CA ARG A 42 6.65 -5.04 -1.46
C ARG A 42 7.75 -4.52 -2.38
N CYS A 43 7.55 -3.35 -2.97
CA CYS A 43 8.43 -2.79 -4.00
C CYS A 43 9.33 -1.67 -3.48
N ILE A 44 9.13 -1.17 -2.26
CA ILE A 44 10.14 -0.36 -1.57
C ILE A 44 11.22 -1.32 -1.07
N LEU A 45 12.20 -1.59 -1.92
CA LEU A 45 13.50 -2.07 -1.48
C LEU A 45 14.23 -0.85 -0.92
N THR A 46 14.67 -0.93 0.32
CA THR A 46 15.60 0.07 0.86
C THR A 46 16.87 0.09 0.02
N ILE A 47 17.55 1.23 -0.06
CA ILE A 47 18.87 1.32 -0.73
C ILE A 47 19.82 0.23 -0.19
N GLY A 48 19.70 -0.12 1.10
CA GLY A 48 20.45 -1.19 1.72
C GLY A 48 20.12 -2.61 1.22
N GLU A 49 18.91 -2.84 0.74
CA GLU A 49 18.44 -4.10 0.12
C GLU A 49 18.72 -4.15 -1.39
N THR A 50 18.84 -2.98 -2.05
CA THR A 50 19.18 -2.90 -3.49
C THR A 50 20.67 -3.02 -3.76
N ILE A 51 21.52 -2.58 -2.83
CA ILE A 51 22.97 -2.61 -3.02
C ILE A 51 23.51 -4.02 -2.72
N PRO A 52 24.20 -4.67 -3.68
CA PRO A 52 24.87 -5.95 -3.42
C PRO A 52 25.80 -5.87 -2.23
N SER A 53 25.88 -6.95 -1.45
CA SER A 53 26.67 -7.00 -0.22
C SER A 53 28.15 -6.66 -0.44
N SER A 54 28.68 -6.97 -1.63
CA SER A 54 30.02 -6.60 -2.08
C SER A 54 30.22 -5.09 -2.22
N THR A 55 29.25 -4.40 -2.82
CA THR A 55 29.25 -2.93 -2.97
C THR A 55 29.09 -2.25 -1.62
N LYS A 56 28.21 -2.76 -0.75
CA LYS A 56 28.04 -2.25 0.62
C LYS A 56 29.35 -2.30 1.41
N LYS A 57 30.08 -3.43 1.33
CA LYS A 57 31.41 -3.58 1.97
C LYS A 57 32.45 -2.60 1.44
N LYS A 58 32.45 -2.29 0.14
CA LYS A 58 33.38 -1.31 -0.45
C LYS A 58 33.10 0.10 0.06
N ILE A 59 31.84 0.51 0.11
CA ILE A 59 31.44 1.84 0.62
C ILE A 59 31.90 2.01 2.07
N TYR A 60 31.63 1.04 2.95
CA TYR A 60 32.09 1.11 4.35
C TYR A 60 33.61 1.19 4.49
N LYS A 61 34.37 0.56 3.58
CA LYS A 61 35.84 0.64 3.54
C LYS A 61 36.38 1.98 3.03
N MET A 62 35.59 2.79 2.34
CA MET A 62 36.02 4.10 1.81
C MET A 62 35.76 5.24 2.79
N VAL A 63 34.87 5.03 3.77
CA VAL A 63 34.51 6.02 4.80
C VAL A 63 35.33 5.84 6.08
N ASN A 64 35.96 4.67 6.26
CA ASN A 64 37.01 4.40 7.24
C ASN A 64 38.40 4.70 6.66
#